data_AF-A0A7W8CST4-F1
#
_entry.id   AF-A0A7W8CST4-F1
#
_cell.length_a   1.000
_cell.length_b   1.000
_cell.length_c   1.000
_cell.angle_alpha   90.00
_cell.angle_beta   90.00
_cell.angle_gamma   90.00
#
_symmetry.space_group_name_H-M   'P 1'
#
loop_
_entity.id
_entity.type
_entity.pdbx_description
1 polymer ?
#
loop_
_entity_poly.entity_id
_entity_poly.type
_entity_poly.pdbx_seq_one_letter_code
_entity_poly.pdbx_strand_id
1 'polypeptide(L)'
;MRKIGFKLINNERGVTLLELIAALLLASLVVGILMTSFSIGAKHNVSASDTLRVQQEANLVIAKISAKHRSGECYNLKETGGKLFFVSYKTGTAIPCSEELAVEAVSDSSYEYKVNTNGFLGNPKKCDLKLELTVKSGTREVVLNSTISRIKTEGACGP
;
A
#
# COMPACT_ATOMS: atom_id res chain seq x y z
N MET A 1 36.69 -76.65 -3.85
CA MET A 1 35.96 -75.43 -3.46
C MET A 1 36.39 -74.26 -4.35
N ARG A 2 35.42 -73.45 -4.78
CA ARG A 2 35.44 -72.60 -5.99
C ARG A 2 36.09 -71.23 -5.69
N LYS A 3 37.14 -70.85 -6.42
CA LYS A 3 37.64 -69.46 -6.44
C LYS A 3 36.67 -68.59 -7.24
N ILE A 4 36.07 -67.59 -6.61
CA ILE A 4 35.29 -66.54 -7.27
C ILE A 4 36.12 -65.27 -7.19
N GLY A 5 36.87 -64.98 -8.26
CA GLY A 5 37.57 -63.71 -8.41
C GLY A 5 36.58 -62.67 -8.93
N PHE A 6 36.18 -61.72 -8.09
CA PHE A 6 35.42 -60.55 -8.51
C PHE A 6 36.42 -59.49 -8.98
N LYS A 7 36.61 -59.39 -10.30
CA LYS A 7 37.42 -58.36 -10.93
C LYS A 7 36.58 -57.09 -11.01
N LEU A 8 36.75 -56.17 -10.06
CA LEU A 8 36.26 -54.80 -10.17
C LEU A 8 36.99 -54.13 -11.33
N ILE A 9 36.28 -53.84 -12.40
CA ILE A 9 36.80 -53.08 -13.53
C ILE A 9 36.82 -51.61 -13.09
N ASN A 10 37.98 -51.12 -12.64
CA ASN A 10 38.21 -49.68 -12.50
C ASN A 10 38.33 -49.08 -13.90
N ASN A 11 37.23 -48.52 -14.39
CA ASN A 11 37.18 -47.74 -15.61
C ASN A 11 37.46 -46.27 -15.28
N GLU A 12 38.74 -45.93 -15.09
CA GLU A 12 39.22 -44.55 -14.92
C GLU A 12 39.24 -43.84 -16.29
N ARG A 13 38.06 -43.61 -16.90
CA ARG A 13 37.96 -42.73 -18.06
C ARG A 13 37.87 -41.30 -17.56
N GLY A 14 38.97 -40.55 -17.71
CA GLY A 14 38.98 -39.12 -17.42
C GLY A 14 37.97 -38.36 -18.27
N VAL A 15 37.40 -37.29 -17.71
CA VAL A 15 36.51 -36.37 -18.44
C VAL A 15 37.32 -35.74 -19.56
N THR A 16 36.84 -35.86 -20.80
CA THR A 16 37.51 -35.21 -21.92
C THR A 16 37.20 -33.71 -21.92
N LEU A 17 38.17 -32.89 -22.36
CA LEU A 17 38.02 -31.43 -22.41
C LEU A 17 36.77 -31.01 -23.20
N LEU A 18 36.48 -31.74 -24.29
CA LEU A 18 35.32 -31.49 -25.13
C LEU A 18 34.00 -31.72 -24.37
N GLU A 19 33.93 -32.79 -23.58
CA GLU A 19 32.76 -33.15 -22.80
C GLU A 19 32.49 -32.13 -21.69
N LEU A 20 33.55 -31.61 -21.06
CA LEU A 20 33.45 -30.53 -20.09
C LEU A 20 32.94 -29.23 -20.72
N ILE A 21 33.47 -28.85 -21.88
CA ILE A 21 33.03 -27.65 -22.60
C ILE A 21 31.56 -27.79 -23.04
N ALA A 22 31.18 -28.96 -23.57
CA ALA A 22 29.79 -29.24 -23.95
C ALA A 22 28.84 -29.15 -22.75
N ALA A 23 29.22 -29.72 -21.60
CA ALA A 23 28.44 -29.65 -20.37
C ALA A 23 28.33 -28.21 -19.83
N LEU A 24 29.42 -27.44 -19.86
CA LEU A 24 29.42 -26.02 -19.45
C LEU A 24 28.56 -25.15 -20.37
N LEU A 25 28.59 -25.39 -21.68
CA LEU A 25 27.75 -24.68 -22.64
C LEU A 25 26.26 -24.95 -22.35
N LEU A 26 25.88 -26.22 -22.17
CA LEU A 26 24.50 -26.59 -21.85
C LEU A 26 24.07 -26.01 -20.49
N ALA A 27 24.92 -26.08 -19.47
CA ALA A 27 24.63 -25.51 -18.16
C ALA A 27 24.45 -23.99 -18.23
N SER A 28 25.30 -23.28 -18.98
CA SER A 28 25.20 -21.84 -19.14
C SER A 28 23.90 -21.41 -19.84
N LEU A 29 23.45 -22.19 -20.83
CA LEU A 29 22.17 -21.97 -21.51
C LEU A 29 21.00 -22.07 -20.53
N VAL A 30 20.97 -23.15 -19.73
CA VAL A 30 19.91 -23.38 -18.74
C VAL A 30 19.93 -22.28 -17.68
N VAL A 31 21.09 -21.95 -17.11
CA VAL A 31 21.22 -20.88 -16.10
C VAL A 31 20.81 -19.52 -16.68
N GLY A 32 21.15 -19.23 -17.94
CA GLY A 32 20.73 -18.01 -18.62
C GLY A 32 19.20 -17.88 -18.70
N ILE A 33 18.51 -18.94 -19.09
CA ILE A 33 17.04 -18.97 -19.17
C ILE A 33 16.40 -18.83 -17.77
N LEU A 34 17.00 -19.45 -16.75
CA LEU A 34 16.52 -19.33 -15.37
C LEU A 34 16.69 -17.90 -14.84
N MET A 35 17.83 -17.27 -15.10
CA MET A 35 18.13 -15.91 -14.63
C MET A 35 17.25 -14.85 -15.27
N THR A 36 16.91 -14.98 -16.54
CA THR A 36 15.98 -14.05 -17.21
C THR A 36 14.59 -14.14 -16.58
N SER A 37 14.08 -15.36 -16.40
CA SER A 37 12.77 -15.61 -15.77
C SER A 37 12.72 -15.07 -14.34
N PHE A 38 13.75 -15.34 -13.55
CA PHE A 38 13.88 -14.81 -12.19
C PHE A 38 13.92 -13.28 -12.17
N SER A 39 14.71 -12.66 -13.06
CA SER A 39 14.84 -11.20 -13.13
C SER A 39 13.53 -10.51 -13.48
N ILE A 40 12.74 -11.10 -14.39
CA ILE A 40 11.40 -10.61 -14.74
C ILE A 40 10.48 -10.70 -13.52
N GLY A 41 10.45 -11.87 -12.86
CA GLY A 41 9.65 -12.07 -11.64
C GLY A 41 10.00 -11.10 -10.52
N ALA A 42 11.30 -10.88 -10.28
CA ALA A 42 11.78 -9.95 -9.27
C ALA A 42 11.36 -8.50 -9.56
N LYS A 43 11.50 -8.02 -10.80
CA LYS A 43 11.09 -6.66 -11.21
C LYS A 43 9.59 -6.45 -11.05
N HIS A 44 8.77 -7.43 -11.47
CA HIS A 44 7.33 -7.34 -11.31
C HIS A 44 6.92 -7.32 -9.83
N ASN A 45 7.58 -8.11 -8.98
CA ASN A 45 7.30 -8.13 -7.55
C ASN A 45 7.56 -6.77 -6.89
N VAL A 46 8.70 -6.12 -7.21
CA VAL A 46 9.01 -4.77 -6.69
C VAL A 46 7.93 -3.76 -7.11
N SER A 47 7.57 -3.72 -8.40
CA SER A 47 6.55 -2.77 -8.87
C SER A 47 5.15 -3.05 -8.30
N ALA A 48 4.79 -4.30 -8.07
CA ALA A 48 3.51 -4.67 -7.45
C ALA A 48 3.50 -4.27 -5.97
N SER A 49 4.60 -4.55 -5.25
CA SER A 49 4.79 -4.18 -3.86
C SER A 49 4.64 -2.67 -3.63
N ASP A 50 5.21 -1.83 -4.49
CA ASP A 50 5.11 -0.37 -4.33
C ASP A 50 3.68 0.14 -4.47
N THR A 51 2.93 -0.38 -5.44
CA THR A 51 1.50 -0.05 -5.61
C THR A 51 0.69 -0.48 -4.38
N LEU A 52 0.98 -1.68 -3.87
CA LEU A 52 0.33 -2.21 -2.67
C LEU A 52 0.63 -1.34 -1.44
N ARG A 53 1.85 -0.82 -1.30
CA ARG A 53 2.21 0.08 -0.19
C ARG A 53 1.40 1.38 -0.24
N VAL A 54 1.26 2.02 -1.41
CA VAL A 54 0.43 3.22 -1.57
C VAL A 54 -1.03 2.92 -1.25
N GLN A 55 -1.54 1.77 -1.69
CA GLN A 55 -2.91 1.33 -1.41
C GLN A 55 -3.14 1.08 0.09
N GLN A 56 -2.18 0.46 0.78
CA GLN A 56 -2.23 0.21 2.22
C GLN A 56 -2.23 1.51 3.00
N GLU A 57 -1.40 2.48 2.61
CA GLU A 57 -1.40 3.81 3.23
C GLU A 57 -2.74 4.53 3.04
N ALA A 58 -3.28 4.51 1.82
CA ALA A 58 -4.58 5.10 1.54
C ALA A 58 -5.70 4.48 2.40
N ASN A 59 -5.68 3.16 2.55
CA ASN A 59 -6.63 2.45 3.42
C ASN A 59 -6.43 2.80 4.90
N LEU A 60 -5.19 2.92 5.37
CA LEU A 60 -4.86 3.33 6.74
C LEU A 60 -5.40 4.74 7.03
N VAL A 61 -5.20 5.68 6.11
CA VAL A 61 -5.70 7.06 6.24
C VAL A 61 -7.23 7.09 6.28
N ILE A 62 -7.91 6.36 5.40
CA ILE A 62 -9.38 6.24 5.45
C ILE A 62 -9.85 5.64 6.79
N ALA A 63 -9.15 4.64 7.31
CA ALA A 63 -9.49 4.05 8.61
C ALA A 63 -9.35 5.07 9.75
N LYS A 64 -8.29 5.90 9.75
CA LYS A 64 -8.12 6.99 10.72
C LYS A 64 -9.22 8.05 10.61
N ILE A 65 -9.54 8.49 9.39
CA ILE A 65 -10.64 9.43 9.14
C ILE A 65 -11.97 8.84 9.61
N SER A 66 -12.22 7.56 9.31
CA SER A 66 -13.42 6.86 9.74
C SER A 66 -13.52 6.75 11.26
N ALA A 67 -12.41 6.49 11.96
CA ALA A 67 -12.36 6.47 13.41
C ALA A 67 -12.68 7.85 14.00
N LYS A 68 -12.05 8.92 13.49
CA LYS A 68 -12.36 10.29 13.90
C LYS A 68 -13.81 10.65 13.62
N HIS A 69 -14.35 10.27 12.47
CA HIS A 69 -15.76 10.49 12.12
C HIS A 69 -16.71 9.80 13.11
N ARG A 70 -16.42 8.56 13.50
CA ARG A 70 -17.24 7.80 14.45
C ARG A 70 -17.16 8.33 15.89
N SER A 71 -16.12 9.07 16.27
CA SER A 71 -16.06 9.75 17.57
C SER A 71 -17.23 10.72 17.76
N GLY A 72 -17.73 11.31 16.67
CA GLY A 72 -18.81 12.30 16.70
C GLY A 72 -18.36 13.69 17.10
N GLU A 73 -17.06 13.91 17.27
CA GLU A 73 -16.47 15.23 17.47
C GLU A 73 -16.49 16.02 16.15
N CYS A 74 -16.65 17.33 16.25
CA CYS A 74 -16.57 18.23 15.12
C CYS A 74 -15.13 18.27 14.57
N TYR A 75 -14.97 18.02 13.28
CA TYR A 75 -13.67 18.11 12.61
C TYR A 75 -13.81 18.51 11.15
N ASN A 76 -12.76 19.09 10.56
CA ASN A 76 -12.63 19.25 9.12
C ASN A 76 -11.29 18.67 8.66
N LEU A 77 -11.17 18.39 7.37
CA LEU A 77 -9.93 17.93 6.75
C LEU A 77 -9.31 19.11 6.01
N LYS A 78 -8.05 19.41 6.35
CA LYS A 78 -7.27 20.47 5.70
C LYS A 78 -6.05 19.85 5.05
N GLU A 79 -5.89 20.13 3.75
CA GLU A 79 -4.65 19.85 3.04
C GLU A 79 -3.74 21.08 3.11
N THR A 80 -2.46 20.90 3.45
CA THR A 80 -1.46 21.96 3.34
C THR A 80 -0.10 21.35 3.00
N GLY A 81 0.47 21.77 1.87
CA GLY A 81 1.78 21.31 1.42
C GLY A 81 1.85 19.80 1.17
N GLY A 82 0.78 19.19 0.64
CA GLY A 82 0.68 17.76 0.41
C GLY A 82 0.51 16.90 1.67
N LYS A 83 0.36 17.53 2.85
CA LYS A 83 0.03 16.83 4.10
C LYS A 83 -1.43 17.04 4.46
N LEU A 84 -2.01 16.04 5.13
CA LEU A 84 -3.40 16.04 5.57
C LEU A 84 -3.49 16.23 7.08
N PHE A 85 -4.36 17.15 7.51
CA PHE A 85 -4.58 17.48 8.90
C PHE A 85 -6.06 17.36 9.28
N PHE A 86 -6.33 16.87 10.48
CA PHE A 86 -7.59 17.07 11.18
C PHE A 86 -7.57 18.45 11.83
N VAL A 87 -8.56 19.27 11.50
CA VAL A 87 -8.86 20.50 12.22
C VAL A 87 -10.03 20.20 13.13
N SER A 88 -9.79 20.06 14.42
CA SER A 88 -10.84 19.81 15.42
C SER A 88 -11.43 21.13 15.87
N TYR A 89 -12.74 21.16 16.10
CA TYR A 89 -13.45 22.35 16.59
C TYR A 89 -14.03 22.09 17.97
N LYS A 90 -14.23 23.14 18.76
CA LYS A 90 -15.04 23.01 19.98
C LYS A 90 -16.44 22.53 19.60
N THR A 91 -17.05 21.78 20.51
CA THR A 91 -18.40 21.23 20.31
C THR A 91 -19.39 22.40 20.19
N GLY A 92 -19.61 22.88 18.98
CA GLY A 92 -20.73 23.71 18.62
C GLY A 92 -21.90 22.80 18.25
N THR A 93 -23.06 23.01 18.85
CA THR A 93 -24.33 22.40 18.40
C THR A 93 -24.74 22.88 16.99
N ALA A 94 -24.04 23.89 16.45
CA ALA A 94 -24.24 24.50 15.16
C ALA A 94 -23.50 23.80 14.01
N ILE A 95 -24.10 23.92 12.82
CA ILE A 95 -23.41 23.77 11.54
C ILE A 95 -23.11 25.20 11.05
N PRO A 96 -21.88 25.53 10.61
CA PRO A 96 -20.66 24.72 10.69
C PRO A 96 -20.11 24.68 12.13
N CYS A 97 -19.28 23.69 12.42
CA CYS A 97 -18.58 23.63 13.70
C CYS A 97 -17.71 24.90 13.89
N SER A 98 -17.86 25.57 15.02
CA SER A 98 -17.23 26.87 15.30
C SER A 98 -16.08 26.74 16.31
N GLU A 99 -15.09 27.64 16.20
CA GLU A 99 -13.87 27.72 17.02
C GLU A 99 -12.90 26.54 16.84
N GLU A 100 -11.84 26.77 16.06
CA GLU A 100 -10.72 25.84 15.90
C GLU A 100 -10.04 25.59 17.26
N LEU A 101 -9.92 24.32 17.65
CA LEU A 101 -9.37 23.90 18.93
C LEU A 101 -7.95 23.34 18.77
N ALA A 102 -7.76 22.47 17.78
CA ALA A 102 -6.49 21.77 17.58
C ALA A 102 -6.34 21.34 16.11
N VAL A 103 -5.10 21.34 15.64
CA VAL A 103 -4.70 20.81 14.34
C VAL A 103 -3.77 19.62 14.55
N GLU A 104 -4.17 18.46 14.06
CA GLU A 104 -3.43 17.21 14.21
C GLU A 104 -3.15 16.60 12.84
N ALA A 105 -1.95 16.07 12.61
CA ALA A 105 -1.65 15.38 11.37
C ALA A 105 -2.43 14.06 11.28
N VAL A 106 -3.04 13.78 10.12
CA VAL A 106 -3.70 12.48 9.88
C VAL A 106 -2.66 11.37 9.70
N SER A 107 -1.52 11.70 9.10
CA SER A 107 -0.38 10.80 8.93
C SER A 107 0.92 11.60 8.95
N ASP A 108 1.95 11.06 9.61
CA ASP A 108 3.32 11.60 9.62
C ASP A 108 4.18 11.03 8.49
N SER A 109 3.55 10.34 7.55
CA SER A 109 4.24 9.66 6.46
C SER A 109 4.82 10.66 5.44
N SER A 110 5.67 10.15 4.55
CA SER A 110 6.23 10.92 3.44
C SER A 110 5.33 10.96 2.20
N TYR A 111 4.10 10.46 2.28
CA TYR A 111 3.17 10.43 1.15
C TYR A 111 2.53 11.81 0.96
N GLU A 112 2.19 12.13 -0.29
CA GLU A 112 1.43 13.32 -0.64
C GLU A 112 -0.07 12.99 -0.67
N TYR A 113 -0.87 13.85 -0.05
CA TYR A 113 -2.31 13.67 0.08
C TYR A 113 -3.05 14.82 -0.61
N LYS A 114 -4.13 14.49 -1.31
CA LYS A 114 -5.16 15.46 -1.70
C LYS A 114 -6.50 14.95 -1.25
N VAL A 115 -7.35 15.86 -0.81
CA VAL A 115 -8.65 15.51 -0.26
C VAL A 115 -9.75 16.40 -0.83
N ASN A 116 -10.83 15.77 -1.25
CA ASN A 116 -12.08 16.45 -1.56
C ASN A 116 -13.19 15.85 -0.68
N THR A 117 -13.77 16.68 0.18
CA THR A 117 -14.80 16.29 1.13
C THR A 117 -16.22 16.57 0.64
N ASN A 118 -16.38 16.99 -0.63
CA ASN A 118 -17.66 17.26 -1.29
C ASN A 118 -18.64 18.10 -0.45
N GLY A 119 -18.12 19.10 0.25
CA GLY A 119 -18.92 20.02 1.08
C GLY A 119 -19.23 19.52 2.50
N PHE A 120 -18.44 18.59 3.06
CA PHE A 120 -18.60 18.19 4.46
C PHE A 120 -18.47 19.39 5.41
N LEU A 121 -19.54 19.66 6.17
CA LEU A 121 -19.65 20.83 7.06
C LEU A 121 -19.11 20.59 8.48
N GLY A 122 -18.35 19.51 8.65
CA GLY A 122 -17.55 19.24 9.83
C GLY A 122 -18.24 18.55 11.00
N ASN A 123 -19.55 18.28 10.92
CA ASN A 123 -20.33 17.66 12.00
C ASN A 123 -20.75 16.22 11.68
N PRO A 124 -20.06 15.18 12.22
CA PRO A 124 -20.36 13.77 11.94
C PRO A 124 -21.68 13.27 12.53
N LYS A 125 -22.26 14.00 13.49
CA LYS A 125 -23.56 13.64 14.08
C LYS A 125 -24.73 13.94 13.15
N LYS A 126 -24.53 14.86 12.20
CA LYS A 126 -25.54 15.32 11.25
C LYS A 126 -25.24 14.87 9.83
N CYS A 127 -23.96 14.91 9.42
CA CYS A 127 -23.53 14.73 8.04
C CYS A 127 -22.66 13.50 7.83
N ASP A 128 -22.91 12.79 6.73
CA ASP A 128 -21.98 11.80 6.19
C ASP A 128 -20.82 12.53 5.51
N LEU A 129 -19.62 11.95 5.57
CA LEU A 129 -18.46 12.44 4.86
C LEU A 129 -18.32 11.69 3.53
N LYS A 130 -18.54 12.37 2.40
CA LYS A 130 -18.21 11.88 1.07
C LYS A 130 -16.78 12.29 0.72
N LEU A 131 -15.87 11.34 0.82
CA LEU A 131 -14.44 11.54 0.70
C LEU A 131 -13.93 11.01 -0.64
N GLU A 132 -13.27 11.87 -1.40
CA GLU A 132 -12.31 11.48 -2.44
C GLU A 132 -10.92 11.77 -1.89
N LEU A 133 -10.13 10.71 -1.69
CA LEU A 133 -8.77 10.76 -1.16
C LEU A 133 -7.80 10.30 -2.26
N THR A 134 -6.86 11.17 -2.59
CA THR A 134 -5.72 10.83 -3.44
C THR A 134 -4.48 10.71 -2.57
N VAL A 135 -3.77 9.58 -2.70
CA VAL A 135 -2.47 9.35 -2.05
C VAL A 135 -1.43 9.10 -3.12
N LYS A 136 -0.32 9.82 -3.05
CA LYS A 136 0.75 9.79 -4.04
C LYS A 136 2.12 9.53 -3.41
N SER A 137 2.92 8.73 -4.10
CA SER A 137 4.33 8.45 -3.79
C SER A 137 5.14 8.42 -5.07
N GLY A 138 5.89 9.48 -5.35
CA GLY A 138 6.66 9.62 -6.58
C GLY A 138 5.76 9.59 -7.82
N THR A 139 5.87 8.56 -8.64
CA THR A 139 5.07 8.39 -9.87
C THR A 139 3.79 7.57 -9.67
N ARG A 140 3.56 7.03 -8.47
CA ARG A 140 2.40 6.19 -8.16
C ARG A 140 1.35 6.99 -7.42
N GLU A 141 0.11 6.79 -7.80
CA GLU A 141 -1.04 7.48 -7.25
C GLU A 141 -2.19 6.48 -7.08
N VAL A 142 -2.89 6.58 -5.97
CA VAL A 142 -4.11 5.83 -5.67
C VAL A 142 -5.19 6.82 -5.32
N VAL A 143 -6.35 6.70 -5.97
CA VAL A 143 -7.54 7.50 -5.69
C VAL A 143 -8.60 6.60 -5.08
N LEU A 144 -9.13 6.99 -3.92
CA LEU A 144 -10.16 6.26 -3.21
C LEU A 144 -11.38 7.14 -2.98
N ASN A 145 -12.53 6.60 -3.37
CA ASN A 145 -13.82 7.20 -3.11
C ASN A 145 -14.54 6.41 -2.03
N SER A 146 -14.94 7.09 -0.96
CA SER A 146 -15.63 6.47 0.16
C SER A 146 -16.68 7.40 0.75
N THR A 147 -17.77 6.81 1.24
CA THR A 147 -18.74 7.52 2.08
C THR A 147 -18.62 6.98 3.49
N ILE A 148 -18.21 7.85 4.40
CA ILE A 148 -18.05 7.54 5.81
C ILE A 148 -19.28 8.07 6.54
N SER A 149 -19.99 7.16 7.20
CA SER A 149 -21.23 7.45 7.91
C SER A 149 -21.15 7.08 9.39
N ARG A 150 -22.04 7.69 10.16
CA ARG A 150 -22.30 7.44 11.58
C ARG A 150 -23.81 7.36 11.83
N ILE A 151 -24.21 6.73 12.93
CA ILE A 151 -25.58 6.88 13.45
C ILE A 151 -25.84 8.36 13.72
N LYS A 152 -26.86 8.90 13.04
CA LYS A 152 -27.21 10.31 13.10
C LYS A 152 -28.04 10.58 14.35
N THR A 153 -27.74 11.66 15.04
CA THR A 153 -28.65 12.23 16.05
C THR A 153 -29.59 13.19 15.32
N GLU A 154 -30.87 13.24 15.69
CA GLU A 154 -31.91 14.02 15.00
C GLU A 154 -31.42 15.41 14.53
N GLY A 155 -31.67 15.72 13.25
CA GLY A 155 -31.22 16.94 12.58
C GLY A 155 -30.73 16.69 11.15
N ALA A 156 -31.05 17.59 10.23
CA ALA A 156 -30.64 17.48 8.83
C ALA A 156 -29.15 17.83 8.63
N CYS A 157 -28.52 17.18 7.66
CA CYS A 157 -27.27 17.65 7.07
C CYS A 157 -27.63 18.70 6.01
N GLY A 158 -27.49 19.98 6.36
CA GLY A 158 -27.72 21.06 5.42
C GLY A 158 -27.01 22.34 5.89
N PRO A 159 -26.81 23.32 4.99
CA PRO A 159 -26.82 24.70 5.41
C PRO A 159 -28.14 25.06 6.11
#